data_AF-X1M7A3-F1
#
_entry.id   AF-X1M7A3-F1
#
_cell.length_a   1.000
_cell.length_b   1.000
_cell.length_c   1.000
_cell.angle_alpha   90.00
_cell.angle_beta   90.00
_cell.angle_gamma   90.00
#
_symmetry.space_group_name_H-M   'P 1'
#
loop_
_entity.id
_entity.type
_entity.pdbx_description
1 polymer ?
#
loop_
_entity_poly.entity_id
_entity_poly.type
_entity_poly.pdbx_seq_one_letter_code
_entity_poly.pdbx_strand_id
1 'polypeptide(L)'
;MFAVNSLKASNQWPKEVQEKIQLGSMDFVMANPPFGANLKIDSNEILEQYDLAHGWSKNTDGSWQMETNGRNAMEPEVLFVERCVSFLKPGEGKLGIVLPDSILGNPGYAYVRYWILQNCQVLASVDLPVETFLPRTGTQTSVLILRRKSEQEKLMENMSGEMI
;
A
#
# COMPACT_ATOMS: atom_id res chain seq x y z
N MET A 1 -19.26 4.09 -13.57
CA MET A 1 -18.78 3.92 -12.18
C MET A 1 -18.81 2.43 -11.89
N PHE A 2 -17.70 1.84 -11.45
CA PHE A 2 -17.65 0.41 -11.11
C PHE A 2 -17.67 0.23 -9.60
N ALA A 3 -18.37 -0.80 -9.12
CA ALA A 3 -18.40 -1.20 -7.72
C ALA A 3 -17.92 -2.65 -7.62
N VAL A 4 -16.65 -2.83 -7.26
CA VAL A 4 -16.00 -4.14 -7.14
C VAL A 4 -15.09 -4.19 -5.93
N ASN A 5 -14.84 -5.39 -5.42
CA ASN A 5 -13.79 -5.59 -4.41
C ASN A 5 -12.42 -5.53 -5.11
N SER A 6 -11.77 -4.37 -5.04
CA SER A 6 -10.45 -4.16 -5.63
C SER A 6 -9.34 -4.98 -4.97
N LEU A 7 -9.60 -5.62 -3.82
CA LEU A 7 -8.62 -6.49 -3.19
C LEU A 7 -8.54 -7.88 -3.84
N LYS A 8 -9.57 -8.30 -4.60
CA LYS A 8 -9.53 -9.55 -5.37
C LYS A 8 -8.55 -9.47 -6.52
N ALA A 9 -8.11 -10.65 -6.99
CA ALA A 9 -7.27 -10.75 -8.19
C ALA A 9 -8.00 -10.16 -9.40
N SER A 10 -7.26 -9.48 -10.28
CA SER A 10 -7.85 -8.74 -11.39
C SER A 10 -8.62 -9.64 -12.36
N ASN A 11 -8.20 -10.89 -12.52
CA ASN A 11 -8.89 -11.91 -13.32
C ASN A 11 -10.25 -12.34 -12.75
N GLN A 12 -10.55 -12.00 -11.49
CA GLN A 12 -11.84 -12.28 -10.84
C GLN A 12 -12.83 -11.13 -10.91
N TRP A 13 -12.41 -9.97 -11.44
CA TRP A 13 -13.31 -8.84 -11.62
C TRP A 13 -14.30 -9.13 -12.76
N PRO A 14 -15.47 -8.46 -12.82
CA PRO A 14 -16.35 -8.53 -13.99
C PRO A 14 -15.58 -8.19 -15.27
N LYS A 15 -15.86 -8.87 -16.39
CA LYS A 15 -15.13 -8.69 -17.65
C LYS A 15 -15.05 -7.22 -18.11
N GLU A 16 -16.15 -6.49 -17.99
CA GLU A 16 -16.21 -5.06 -18.31
C GLU A 16 -15.20 -4.22 -17.49
N VAL A 17 -14.94 -4.61 -16.25
CA VAL A 17 -13.94 -3.96 -15.40
C VAL A 17 -12.53 -4.32 -15.86
N GLN A 18 -12.27 -5.59 -16.17
CA GLN A 18 -10.97 -6.04 -16.67
C GLN A 18 -10.56 -5.35 -17.98
N GLU A 19 -11.53 -5.06 -18.84
CA GLU A 19 -11.30 -4.35 -20.11
C GLU A 19 -10.94 -2.87 -19.92
N LYS A 20 -11.39 -2.26 -18.82
CA LYS A 20 -11.22 -0.82 -18.55
C LYS A 20 -10.15 -0.52 -17.50
N ILE A 21 -9.84 -1.46 -16.62
CA ILE A 21 -8.95 -1.29 -15.49
C ILE A 21 -7.88 -2.38 -15.54
N GLN A 22 -6.66 -1.96 -15.81
CA GLN A 22 -5.48 -2.82 -15.81
C GLN A 22 -4.55 -2.40 -14.67
N LEU A 23 -3.92 -3.36 -14.01
CA LEU A 23 -2.85 -3.06 -13.07
C LEU A 23 -1.65 -2.49 -13.84
N GLY A 24 -0.91 -1.58 -13.23
CA GLY A 24 0.28 -0.99 -13.86
C GLY A 24 -0.02 0.01 -14.97
N SER A 25 -1.25 0.49 -15.12
CA SER A 25 -1.66 1.31 -16.27
C SER A 25 -2.08 2.74 -15.93
N MET A 26 -2.25 3.09 -14.65
CA MET A 26 -2.77 4.40 -14.24
C MET A 26 -1.65 5.42 -13.99
N ASP A 27 -1.83 6.64 -14.49
CA ASP A 27 -0.94 7.77 -14.19
C ASP A 27 -1.16 8.30 -12.78
N PHE A 28 -2.42 8.27 -12.31
CA PHE A 28 -2.82 8.79 -11.01
C PHE A 28 -3.81 7.85 -10.33
N VAL A 29 -3.59 7.60 -9.04
CA VAL A 29 -4.56 6.95 -8.16
C VAL A 29 -4.77 7.88 -6.97
N MET A 30 -6.03 8.07 -6.57
CA MET A 30 -6.40 8.80 -5.37
C MET A 30 -7.31 7.93 -4.53
N ALA A 31 -6.99 7.77 -3.26
CA ALA A 31 -7.71 6.86 -2.39
C ALA A 31 -7.89 7.42 -0.98
N ASN A 32 -9.10 7.20 -0.45
CA ASN A 32 -9.41 7.33 0.96
C ASN A 32 -9.94 5.97 1.44
N PRO A 33 -9.05 4.99 1.68
CA PRO A 33 -9.48 3.67 2.11
C PRO A 33 -10.22 3.76 3.46
N PRO A 34 -11.12 2.82 3.77
CA PRO A 34 -11.82 2.83 5.04
C PRO A 34 -10.85 2.64 6.20
N PHE A 35 -10.91 3.50 7.22
CA PHE A 35 -10.12 3.42 8.45
C PHE A 35 -10.98 3.05 9.66
N GLY A 36 -10.35 2.44 10.67
CA GLY A 36 -10.93 2.32 12.02
C GLY A 36 -12.15 1.39 12.14
N ALA A 37 -12.53 0.70 11.06
CA ALA A 37 -13.38 -0.47 11.19
C ALA A 37 -12.53 -1.63 11.73
N ASN A 38 -13.00 -2.37 12.73
CA ASN A 38 -12.43 -3.66 13.14
C ASN A 38 -12.66 -4.73 12.05
N LEU A 39 -12.32 -4.39 10.80
CA LEU A 39 -12.45 -5.22 9.63
C LEU A 39 -11.10 -5.88 9.41
N LYS A 40 -11.11 -7.21 9.33
CA LYS A 40 -9.95 -8.00 8.95
C LYS A 40 -10.26 -8.76 7.67
N ILE A 41 -9.28 -8.86 6.80
CA ILE A 41 -9.30 -9.74 5.64
C ILE A 41 -8.58 -11.01 6.04
N ASP A 42 -9.29 -12.15 6.04
CA ASP A 42 -8.81 -13.49 6.41
C ASP A 42 -8.87 -14.48 5.24
N SER A 43 -9.21 -14.00 4.05
CA SER A 43 -9.24 -14.79 2.82
C SER A 43 -7.81 -15.01 2.31
N ASN A 44 -7.29 -16.24 2.45
CA ASN A 44 -5.97 -16.62 1.91
C ASN A 44 -5.84 -16.28 0.41
N GLU A 45 -6.90 -16.49 -0.37
CA GLU A 45 -6.95 -16.13 -1.79
C GLU A 45 -6.66 -14.64 -2.04
N ILE A 46 -7.11 -13.76 -1.14
CA ILE A 46 -6.78 -12.33 -1.20
C ILE A 46 -5.37 -12.11 -0.70
N LEU A 47 -5.02 -12.64 0.48
CA LEU A 47 -3.78 -12.34 1.19
C LEU A 47 -2.52 -12.79 0.43
N GLU A 48 -2.52 -13.96 -0.20
CA GLU A 48 -1.37 -14.49 -0.95
C GLU A 48 -0.94 -13.60 -2.13
N GLN A 49 -1.79 -12.66 -2.55
CA GLN A 49 -1.48 -11.73 -3.64
C GLN A 49 -0.63 -10.53 -3.21
N TYR A 50 -0.44 -10.32 -1.90
CA TYR A 50 0.16 -9.10 -1.37
C TYR A 50 1.43 -9.40 -0.55
N ASP A 51 2.51 -8.70 -0.87
CA ASP A 51 3.74 -8.73 -0.09
C ASP A 51 3.49 -8.30 1.36
N LEU A 52 2.70 -7.24 1.55
CA LEU A 52 2.37 -6.71 2.87
C LEU A 52 1.53 -7.66 3.73
N ALA A 53 0.93 -8.70 3.13
CA ALA A 53 0.19 -9.73 3.85
C ALA A 53 1.07 -10.88 4.36
N HIS A 54 2.38 -10.87 4.09
CA HIS A 54 3.31 -11.88 4.60
C HIS A 54 3.87 -11.52 5.99
N GLY A 55 4.56 -12.47 6.61
CA GLY A 55 5.45 -12.20 7.73
C GLY A 55 6.61 -11.30 7.28
N TRP A 56 7.11 -10.45 8.17
CA TRP A 56 8.27 -9.59 7.91
C TRP A 56 9.17 -9.59 9.13
N SER A 57 10.43 -9.90 8.92
CA SER A 57 11.45 -9.93 9.97
C SER A 57 12.52 -8.88 9.67
N LYS A 58 13.05 -8.26 10.73
CA LYS A 58 14.08 -7.22 10.61
C LYS A 58 15.45 -7.87 10.76
N ASN A 59 16.32 -7.64 9.79
CA ASN A 59 17.71 -8.08 9.79
C ASN A 59 18.56 -7.21 10.72
N THR A 60 19.75 -7.69 11.04
CA THR A 60 20.72 -6.98 11.91
C THR A 60 21.21 -5.67 11.34
N ASP A 61 21.26 -5.55 10.00
CA ASP A 61 21.62 -4.32 9.28
C ASP A 61 20.46 -3.31 9.18
N GLY A 62 19.30 -3.64 9.71
CA GLY A 62 18.11 -2.80 9.71
C GLY A 62 17.18 -2.99 8.52
N SER A 63 17.57 -3.77 7.51
CA SER A 63 16.72 -4.16 6.38
C SER A 63 15.60 -5.09 6.84
N TRP A 64 14.56 -5.22 6.03
CA TRP A 64 13.48 -6.15 6.30
C TRP A 64 13.44 -7.25 5.26
N GLN A 65 13.22 -8.48 5.72
CA GLN A 65 13.03 -9.65 4.88
C GLN A 65 11.58 -10.13 5.00
N MET A 66 10.93 -10.28 3.85
CA MET A 66 9.63 -10.93 3.76
C MET A 66 9.79 -12.43 4.02
N GLU A 67 8.96 -12.97 4.89
CA GLU A 67 8.91 -14.39 5.21
C GLU A 67 8.06 -15.13 4.16
N THR A 68 8.32 -16.43 4.00
CA THR A 68 7.52 -17.31 3.13
C THR A 68 6.10 -17.54 3.66
N ASN A 69 5.86 -17.24 4.93
CA ASN A 69 4.61 -17.55 5.62
C ASN A 69 3.64 -16.38 5.42
N GLY A 70 2.47 -16.65 4.84
CA GLY A 70 1.37 -15.69 4.81
C GLY A 70 0.82 -15.44 6.23
N ARG A 71 0.30 -14.24 6.47
CA ARG A 71 -0.48 -13.96 7.68
C ARG A 71 -1.90 -14.52 7.52
N ASN A 72 -2.52 -14.91 8.63
CA ASN A 72 -3.90 -15.41 8.62
C ASN A 72 -4.95 -14.31 8.48
N ALA A 73 -4.59 -13.07 8.83
CA ALA A 73 -5.49 -11.94 8.74
C ALA A 73 -4.70 -10.62 8.67
N MET A 74 -5.24 -9.65 7.93
CA MET A 74 -4.66 -8.31 7.80
C MET A 74 -5.73 -7.21 7.78
N GLU A 75 -5.36 -6.04 8.28
CA GLU A 75 -6.14 -4.83 8.15
C GLU A 75 -6.20 -4.42 6.67
N PRO A 76 -7.40 -4.14 6.12
CA PRO A 76 -7.57 -3.80 4.71
C PRO A 76 -6.83 -2.52 4.32
N GLU A 77 -6.69 -1.55 5.23
CA GLU A 77 -5.94 -0.31 5.00
C GLU A 77 -4.48 -0.56 4.59
N VAL A 78 -3.84 -1.60 5.13
CA VAL A 78 -2.47 -1.98 4.74
C VAL A 78 -2.48 -2.57 3.32
N LEU A 79 -3.43 -3.45 3.01
CA LEU A 79 -3.55 -4.05 1.67
C LEU A 79 -3.90 -2.99 0.60
N PHE A 80 -4.66 -1.96 0.98
CA PHE A 80 -4.99 -0.86 0.07
C PHE A 80 -3.77 -0.03 -0.33
N VAL A 81 -2.75 0.10 0.52
CA VAL A 81 -1.48 0.76 0.14
C VAL A 81 -0.87 0.05 -1.06
N GLU A 82 -0.65 -1.26 -0.95
CA GLU A 82 -0.04 -2.05 -2.01
C GLU A 82 -0.94 -2.15 -3.24
N ARG A 83 -2.25 -2.36 -3.05
CA ARG A 83 -3.21 -2.39 -4.17
C ARG A 83 -3.20 -1.07 -4.94
N CYS A 84 -3.22 0.07 -4.26
CA CYS A 84 -3.19 1.39 -4.91
C CYS A 84 -1.91 1.60 -5.71
N VAL A 85 -0.76 1.20 -5.15
CA VAL A 85 0.52 1.23 -5.88
C VAL A 85 0.49 0.29 -7.09
N SER A 86 -0.13 -0.89 -6.98
CA SER A 86 -0.19 -1.87 -8.08
C SER A 86 -0.94 -1.34 -9.32
N PHE A 87 -1.91 -0.43 -9.14
CA PHE A 87 -2.61 0.22 -10.26
C PHE A 87 -1.73 1.19 -11.05
N LEU A 88 -0.71 1.77 -10.41
CA LEU A 88 0.12 2.83 -11.00
C LEU A 88 1.09 2.30 -12.04
N LYS A 89 1.31 3.05 -13.11
CA LYS A 89 2.42 2.82 -14.04
C LYS A 89 3.76 2.82 -13.31
N PRO A 90 4.62 1.80 -13.48
CA PRO A 90 5.96 1.79 -12.90
C PRO A 90 6.79 2.99 -13.39
N GLY A 91 7.52 3.64 -12.47
CA GLY A 91 8.43 4.75 -12.78
C GLY A 91 7.79 6.14 -12.81
N GLU A 92 6.52 6.26 -13.18
CA GLU A 92 5.88 7.58 -13.39
C GLU A 92 4.57 7.82 -12.63
N GLY A 93 3.82 6.74 -12.35
CA GLY A 93 2.49 6.82 -11.76
C GLY A 93 2.53 7.32 -10.32
N LYS A 94 1.56 8.17 -9.95
CA LYS A 94 1.51 8.85 -8.65
C LYS A 94 0.26 8.50 -7.87
N LEU A 95 0.42 8.32 -6.55
CA LEU A 95 -0.66 8.03 -5.62
C LEU A 95 -0.78 9.16 -4.62
N GLY A 96 -2.00 9.65 -4.41
CA GLY A 96 -2.39 10.39 -3.20
C GLY A 96 -3.30 9.50 -2.36
N ILE A 97 -2.84 9.10 -1.18
CA ILE A 97 -3.61 8.21 -0.30
C ILE A 97 -3.71 8.80 1.10
N VAL A 98 -4.93 8.87 1.63
CA VAL A 98 -5.14 9.15 3.05
C VAL A 98 -4.77 7.90 3.82
N LEU A 99 -4.00 8.02 4.91
CA LEU A 99 -3.65 6.92 5.80
C LEU A 99 -3.74 7.36 7.26
N PRO A 100 -4.05 6.46 8.20
CA PRO A 100 -3.91 6.75 9.62
C PRO A 100 -2.45 6.92 9.98
N ASP A 101 -2.16 7.86 10.87
CA ASP A 101 -0.79 8.12 11.35
C ASP A 101 -0.18 6.90 12.05
N SER A 102 -1.00 5.96 12.51
CA SER A 102 -0.53 4.68 13.06
C SER A 102 0.32 3.90 12.06
N ILE A 103 -0.04 3.85 10.77
CA ILE A 103 0.75 3.17 9.73
C ILE A 103 2.09 3.89 9.55
N LEU A 104 2.08 5.23 9.61
CA LEU A 104 3.26 6.07 9.37
C LEU A 104 4.18 6.19 10.60
N GLY A 105 3.67 5.96 11.82
CA GLY A 105 4.41 6.19 13.06
C GLY A 105 4.67 4.94 13.90
N ASN A 106 3.76 3.97 13.93
CA ASN A 106 3.87 2.84 14.86
C ASN A 106 5.03 1.90 14.46
N PRO A 107 5.91 1.49 15.39
CA PRO A 107 6.95 0.48 15.14
C PRO A 107 6.41 -0.83 14.56
N GLY A 108 5.19 -1.24 14.96
CA GLY A 108 4.54 -2.45 14.44
C GLY A 108 4.28 -2.43 12.93
N TYR A 109 4.20 -1.24 12.31
CA TYR A 109 4.03 -1.05 10.87
C TYR A 109 5.32 -0.60 10.16
N ALA A 110 6.49 -0.73 10.80
CA ALA A 110 7.76 -0.35 10.19
C ALA A 110 8.05 -1.12 8.88
N TYR A 111 7.63 -2.38 8.78
CA TYR A 111 7.73 -3.17 7.55
C TYR A 111 6.89 -2.59 6.40
N VAL A 112 5.73 -1.97 6.69
CA VAL A 112 4.90 -1.29 5.68
C VAL A 112 5.65 -0.09 5.11
N ARG A 113 6.25 0.72 5.98
CA ARG A 113 7.08 1.87 5.56
C ARG A 113 8.30 1.43 4.76
N TYR A 114 8.95 0.35 5.19
CA TYR A 114 10.04 -0.24 4.44
C TYR A 114 9.58 -0.66 3.04
N TRP A 115 8.48 -1.40 2.92
CA TRP A 115 7.92 -1.80 1.63
C TRP A 115 7.56 -0.59 0.74
N ILE A 116 6.98 0.47 1.32
CA ILE A 116 6.70 1.73 0.61
C ILE A 116 8.01 2.31 0.07
N LEU A 117 9.07 2.41 0.88
CA LEU A 117 10.35 2.95 0.45
C LEU A 117 11.02 2.09 -0.62
N GLN A 118 10.86 0.76 -0.57
CA GLN A 118 11.38 -0.14 -1.62
C GLN A 118 10.60 -0.02 -2.94
N ASN A 119 9.30 0.26 -2.88
CA ASN A 119 8.44 0.26 -4.07
C ASN A 119 8.09 1.64 -4.63
N CYS A 120 8.29 2.69 -3.84
CA CYS A 120 7.86 4.04 -4.15
C CYS A 120 8.92 5.07 -3.75
N GLN A 121 8.91 6.20 -4.45
CA GLN A 121 9.49 7.44 -3.98
C GLN A 121 8.43 8.20 -3.19
N VAL A 122 8.74 8.62 -1.96
CA VAL A 122 7.88 9.51 -1.18
C VAL A 122 8.08 10.93 -1.68
N LEU A 123 7.01 11.54 -2.18
CA LEU A 123 7.04 12.92 -2.69
C LEU A 123 6.63 13.92 -1.61
N ALA A 124 5.65 13.55 -0.78
CA ALA A 124 5.22 14.35 0.36
C ALA A 124 4.47 13.50 1.39
N SER A 125 4.50 13.94 2.65
CA SER A 125 3.59 13.50 3.72
C SER A 125 2.97 14.75 4.32
N VAL A 126 1.64 14.87 4.26
CA VAL A 126 0.91 16.07 4.67
C VAL A 126 -0.07 15.70 5.78
N ASP A 127 0.19 16.20 6.98
CA ASP A 127 -0.68 15.94 8.14
C ASP A 127 -2.01 16.69 8.00
N LEU A 128 -3.09 16.00 8.33
CA LEU A 128 -4.43 16.58 8.34
C LEU A 128 -4.86 16.91 9.78
N PRO A 129 -5.56 18.04 9.99
CA PRO A 129 -6.21 18.31 11.27
C PRO A 129 -7.16 17.17 11.67
N VAL A 130 -7.24 16.85 12.96
CA VAL A 130 -8.11 15.79 13.51
C VAL A 130 -9.58 16.03 13.15
N GLU A 131 -9.97 17.30 12.97
CA GLU A 131 -11.30 17.73 12.60
C GLU A 131 -11.70 17.33 11.18
N THR A 132 -10.75 16.97 10.32
CA THR A 132 -10.97 16.70 8.89
C THR A 132 -12.01 15.61 8.64
N PHE A 133 -12.06 14.59 9.51
CA PHE A 133 -12.98 13.46 9.38
C PHE A 133 -14.06 13.40 10.47
N LEU A 134 -14.16 14.44 11.32
CA LEU A 134 -15.24 14.52 12.30
C LEU A 134 -16.61 14.77 11.61
N PRO A 135 -17.71 14.28 12.21
CA PRO A 135 -17.79 13.50 13.44
C PRO A 135 -17.60 11.99 13.22
N ARG A 136 -17.24 11.54 12.01
CA ARG A 136 -17.22 10.11 11.65
C ARG A 136 -16.09 9.36 12.36
N THR A 137 -14.90 9.97 12.41
CA THR A 137 -13.76 9.43 13.14
C THR A 137 -12.87 10.55 13.67
N GLY A 138 -12.27 10.34 14.84
CA GLY A 138 -11.23 11.19 15.42
C GLY A 138 -9.82 10.66 15.19
N THR A 139 -9.64 9.69 14.28
CA THR A 139 -8.32 9.17 13.90
C THR A 139 -7.51 10.27 13.23
N GLN A 140 -6.28 10.49 13.71
CA GLN A 140 -5.31 11.35 13.03
C GLN A 140 -4.82 10.67 11.75
N THR A 141 -4.77 11.43 10.67
CA THR A 141 -4.47 10.93 9.32
C THR A 141 -3.58 11.91 8.58
N SER A 142 -2.75 11.40 7.67
CA SER A 142 -1.98 12.19 6.72
C SER A 142 -2.34 11.79 5.28
N VAL A 143 -2.15 12.72 4.34
CA VAL A 143 -2.11 12.39 2.91
C VAL A 143 -0.66 12.07 2.55
N LEU A 144 -0.43 10.83 2.15
CA LEU A 144 0.85 10.40 1.60
C LEU A 144 0.81 10.53 0.08
N ILE A 145 1.80 11.24 -0.48
CA ILE A 145 1.98 11.38 -1.93
C ILE A 145 3.18 10.55 -2.34
N LEU A 146 2.95 9.57 -3.20
CA LEU A 146 3.94 8.60 -3.67
C LEU A 146 4.07 8.62 -5.19
N ARG A 147 5.24 8.24 -5.68
CA ARG A 147 5.46 7.85 -7.08
C ARG A 147 5.97 6.41 -7.13
N ARG A 148 5.34 5.53 -7.90
CA ARG A 148 5.79 4.13 -8.03
C ARG A 148 7.19 4.10 -8.67
N LYS A 149 8.09 3.25 -8.14
CA LYS A 149 9.40 2.97 -8.76
C LYS A 149 9.25 2.01 -9.93
N SER A 150 10.06 2.24 -10.96
CA SER A 150 10.31 1.25 -12.00
C SER A 150 11.17 0.12 -11.45
N GLU A 151 11.16 -1.04 -12.10
CA GLU A 151 12.03 -2.15 -11.69
C GLU A 151 13.51 -1.76 -11.80
N GLN A 152 13.90 -0.97 -12.81
CA GLN A 152 15.27 -0.50 -12.96
C GLN A 152 15.73 0.36 -11.76
N GLU A 153 14.89 1.26 -11.25
CA GLU A 153 15.22 2.06 -10.07
C GLU A 153 15.40 1.18 -8.83
N LYS A 154 14.50 0.20 -8.62
CA LYS A 154 14.62 -0.75 -7.50
C LYS A 154 15.93 -1.54 -7.58
N LEU A 155 16.31 -2.03 -8.77
CA LEU A 155 17.56 -2.75 -8.96
C LEU A 155 18.78 -1.85 -8.67
N MET A 156 18.78 -0.61 -9.15
CA MET A 156 19.88 0.34 -8.94
C MET A 156 20.08 0.67 -7.46
N GLU A 157 19.01 0.94 -6.73
CA GLU A 157 19.07 1.22 -5.30
C GLU A 157 19.63 0.02 -4.53
N ASN A 158 19.12 -1.19 -4.81
CA ASN A 158 19.61 -2.42 -4.19
C ASN A 158 21.10 -2.68 -4.44
N MET A 159 21.61 -2.33 -5.63
CA MET A 159 23.03 -2.48 -5.97
C MET A 159 23.93 -1.39 -5.37
N SER A 160 23.39 -0.17 -5.17
CA SER A 160 24.15 0.97 -4.65
C SER A 160 24.48 0.85 -3.16
N GLY A 161 23.76 0.02 -2.41
CA GLY A 161 23.92 -0.11 -0.96
C GLY A 161 23.47 1.14 -0.17
N GLU A 162 22.95 2.17 -0.86
CA GLU A 162 22.31 3.31 -0.22
C GLU A 162 20.92 2.89 0.28
N MET A 163 20.89 2.22 1.44
CA MET A 163 19.66 2.16 2.23
C MET A 163 19.42 3.54 2.82
N ILE A 164 18.27 4.14 2.48
CA ILE A 164 17.75 5.37 3.11
C ILE A 164 17.39 5.08 4.57
#